data_AF-A7LC40-F1
#
_entry.id   AF-A7LC40-F1
#
_cell.length_a   1.000
_cell.length_b   1.000
_cell.length_c   1.000
_cell.angle_alpha   90.00
_cell.angle_beta   90.00
_cell.angle_gamma   90.00
#
_symmetry.space_group_name_H-M   'P 1'
#
loop_
_entity.id
_entity.type
_entity.pdbx_description
1 polymer ?
#
loop_
_entity_poly.entity_id
_entity_poly.type
_entity_poly.pdbx_seq_one_letter_code
_entity_poly.pdbx_strand_id
1 'polypeptide(L)'
;SYDPEMNLYYYGTGNPSTWNPLQRPGDNKWTMSLFARDLDSGVAKWIYQMTPHDEWDYDGVNENILVDQKVKGKMRKMLVHFDRNGFGYTMDRATGELLVAEKFDPSVNWANSINMKTGLPDRVATYSPEANGEDTQTTGICPAAHGAKDQQPAAYSPRTGLFYVPTNHI
;
A
#
# COMPACT_ATOMS: atom_id res chain seq x y z
N SER A 1 6.39 -10.44 -7.27
CA SER A 1 7.80 -10.41 -7.67
C SER A 1 8.59 -11.41 -6.83
N TYR A 2 9.87 -11.65 -7.13
CA TYR A 2 10.68 -12.68 -6.48
C TYR A 2 12.15 -12.25 -6.34
N ASP A 3 12.76 -12.50 -5.18
CA ASP A 3 14.19 -12.33 -4.93
C ASP A 3 14.85 -13.71 -4.74
N PRO A 4 15.71 -14.17 -5.68
CA PRO A 4 16.34 -15.47 -5.61
C PRO A 4 17.42 -15.59 -4.53
N GLU A 5 18.03 -14.50 -4.09
CA GLU A 5 19.08 -14.56 -3.05
C GLU A 5 18.48 -14.85 -1.66
N MET A 6 17.22 -14.46 -1.45
CA MET A 6 16.52 -14.64 -0.19
C MET A 6 15.49 -15.78 -0.22
N ASN A 7 15.23 -16.35 -1.39
CA ASN A 7 14.14 -17.30 -1.64
C ASN A 7 12.76 -16.75 -1.23
N LEU A 8 12.52 -15.46 -1.50
CA LEU A 8 11.27 -14.77 -1.10
C LEU A 8 10.48 -14.31 -2.31
N TYR A 9 9.18 -14.60 -2.32
CA TYR A 9 8.23 -13.98 -3.24
C TYR A 9 7.34 -12.96 -2.53
N TYR A 10 6.98 -11.92 -3.28
CA TYR A 10 6.27 -10.74 -2.77
C TYR A 10 5.00 -10.50 -3.56
N TYR A 11 3.93 -10.23 -2.84
CA TYR A 11 2.62 -9.92 -3.40
C TYR A 11 1.80 -9.11 -2.39
N GLY A 12 0.75 -8.48 -2.90
CA GLY A 12 -0.23 -7.77 -2.09
C GLY A 12 -1.58 -8.49 -2.05
N THR A 13 -2.36 -8.24 -1.01
CA THR A 13 -3.71 -8.82 -0.83
C THR A 13 -4.79 -7.74 -0.96
N GLY A 14 -5.94 -8.11 -1.54
CA GLY A 14 -7.07 -7.21 -1.79
C GLY A 14 -7.94 -6.87 -0.59
N ASN A 15 -9.12 -6.33 -0.89
CA ASN A 15 -10.06 -5.73 0.05
C ASN A 15 -10.80 -6.73 0.97
N PRO A 16 -11.35 -6.26 2.10
CA PRO A 16 -12.04 -7.11 3.09
C PRO A 16 -13.49 -7.44 2.71
N SER A 17 -13.72 -7.85 1.46
CA SER A 17 -15.02 -8.28 0.93
C SER A 17 -16.07 -7.16 0.87
N THR A 18 -16.93 -7.00 1.88
CA THR A 18 -18.02 -6.02 1.86
C THR A 18 -17.45 -4.61 1.89
N TRP A 19 -17.99 -3.72 1.07
CA TRP A 19 -17.56 -2.32 1.05
C TRP A 19 -18.17 -1.50 2.18
N ASN A 20 -19.16 -2.05 2.88
CA ASN A 20 -19.70 -1.42 4.07
C ASN A 20 -18.81 -1.75 5.28
N PRO A 21 -18.00 -0.80 5.80
CA PRO A 21 -17.08 -1.07 6.90
C PRO A 21 -17.79 -1.41 8.22
N LEU A 22 -18.97 -0.81 8.47
CA LEU A 22 -19.75 -1.00 9.71
C LEU A 22 -20.22 -2.45 9.90
N GLN A 23 -20.29 -3.24 8.83
CA GLN A 23 -20.62 -4.67 8.88
C GLN A 23 -19.46 -5.56 9.36
N ARG A 24 -18.23 -5.04 9.42
CA ARG A 24 -17.01 -5.83 9.65
C ARG A 24 -16.02 -5.10 10.57
N PRO A 25 -16.38 -4.88 11.84
CA PRO A 25 -15.53 -4.15 12.78
C PRO A 25 -14.16 -4.80 12.96
N GLY A 26 -13.15 -3.97 13.21
CA GLY A 26 -11.76 -4.37 13.44
C GLY A 26 -10.88 -4.30 12.20
N ASP A 27 -9.57 -4.49 12.37
CA ASP A 27 -8.57 -4.23 11.32
C ASP A 27 -8.69 -5.10 10.06
N ASN A 28 -9.50 -6.17 10.11
CA ASN A 28 -9.71 -7.12 9.03
C ASN A 28 -8.42 -7.79 8.50
N LYS A 29 -7.43 -8.00 9.38
CA LYS A 29 -6.15 -8.63 9.01
C LYS A 29 -6.36 -10.04 8.43
N TRP A 30 -5.64 -10.45 7.39
CA TRP A 30 -4.52 -9.77 6.70
C TRP A 30 -4.89 -9.28 5.30
N THR A 31 -6.01 -8.57 5.15
CA THR A 31 -6.35 -7.86 3.90
C THR A 31 -5.46 -6.64 3.71
N MET A 32 -5.45 -6.03 2.52
CA MET A 32 -4.71 -4.79 2.23
C MET A 32 -3.24 -4.80 2.68
N SER A 33 -2.58 -5.94 2.52
CA SER A 33 -1.28 -6.22 3.12
C SER A 33 -0.25 -6.60 2.07
N LEU A 34 0.97 -6.11 2.24
CA LEU A 34 2.16 -6.62 1.55
C LEU A 34 2.70 -7.82 2.30
N PHE A 35 2.99 -8.88 1.55
CA PHE A 35 3.59 -10.11 2.04
C PHE A 35 4.97 -10.32 1.42
N ALA A 36 5.90 -10.81 2.24
CA ALA A 36 7.01 -11.63 1.77
C ALA A 36 6.87 -13.04 2.32
N ARG A 37 6.91 -14.04 1.43
CA ARG A 37 6.82 -15.44 1.80
C ARG A 37 8.01 -16.21 1.28
N ASP A 38 8.47 -17.16 2.07
CA ASP A 38 9.42 -18.17 1.61
C ASP A 38 8.81 -18.97 0.47
N LEU A 39 9.57 -19.14 -0.62
CA LEU A 39 9.07 -19.78 -1.85
C LEU A 39 8.74 -21.26 -1.65
N ASP A 40 9.53 -21.96 -0.83
CA ASP A 40 9.39 -23.41 -0.66
C ASP A 40 8.26 -23.77 0.31
N SER A 41 8.16 -23.06 1.43
CA SER A 41 7.20 -23.35 2.51
C SER A 41 5.92 -22.53 2.44
N GLY A 42 5.92 -21.40 1.73
CA GLY A 42 4.84 -20.42 1.74
C GLY A 42 4.67 -19.67 3.06
N VAL A 43 5.54 -19.88 4.05
CA VAL A 43 5.46 -19.19 5.35
C VAL A 43 5.82 -17.72 5.18
N ALA A 44 5.02 -16.83 5.77
CA ALA A 44 5.28 -15.40 5.73
C ALA A 44 6.51 -15.05 6.59
N LYS A 45 7.50 -14.40 5.98
CA LYS A 45 8.65 -13.84 6.68
C LYS A 45 8.32 -12.50 7.33
N TRP A 46 7.53 -11.68 6.64
CA TRP A 46 6.98 -10.44 7.17
C TRP A 46 5.68 -10.10 6.44
N ILE A 47 4.85 -9.30 7.12
CA ILE A 47 3.55 -8.81 6.63
C ILE A 47 3.41 -7.35 7.06
N TYR A 48 2.96 -6.48 6.16
CA TYR A 48 2.65 -5.08 6.46
C TYR A 48 1.27 -4.71 5.92
N GLN A 49 0.33 -4.38 6.80
CA GLN A 49 -1.02 -3.96 6.41
C GLN A 49 -1.06 -2.45 6.14
N MET A 50 -1.27 -2.07 4.88
CA MET A 50 -1.24 -0.68 4.41
C MET A 50 -2.52 0.08 4.78
N THR A 51 -3.67 -0.59 4.66
CA THR A 51 -5.00 0.01 4.90
C THR A 51 -5.79 -0.86 5.89
N PRO A 52 -5.50 -0.77 7.21
CA PRO A 52 -6.29 -1.46 8.23
C PRO A 52 -7.74 -0.97 8.21
N HIS A 53 -8.69 -1.90 8.32
CA HIS A 53 -10.12 -1.60 8.28
C HIS A 53 -10.49 -0.70 7.09
N ASP A 54 -10.17 -1.16 5.87
CA ASP A 54 -10.46 -0.42 4.64
C ASP A 54 -11.92 0.00 4.54
N GLU A 55 -12.18 1.20 4.04
CA GLU A 55 -13.54 1.76 3.87
C GLU A 55 -13.83 2.13 2.42
N TRP A 56 -12.84 1.96 1.51
CA TRP A 56 -12.86 2.62 0.20
C TRP A 56 -12.57 1.68 -0.97
N ASP A 57 -12.43 0.38 -0.72
CA ASP A 57 -12.00 -0.60 -1.71
C ASP A 57 -10.57 -0.36 -2.19
N TYR A 58 -9.64 0.08 -1.33
CA TYR A 58 -8.26 0.31 -1.77
C TYR A 58 -7.41 -0.98 -1.82
N ASP A 59 -7.77 -1.90 -2.72
CA ASP A 59 -7.06 -3.18 -2.92
C ASP A 59 -5.54 -3.03 -2.97
N GLY A 60 -4.89 -3.66 -2.01
CA GLY A 60 -3.44 -3.68 -1.85
C GLY A 60 -2.69 -4.52 -2.89
N VAL A 61 -3.26 -4.81 -4.06
CA VAL A 61 -2.79 -5.86 -4.99
C VAL A 61 -1.78 -5.40 -6.03
N ASN A 62 -1.49 -4.09 -6.08
CA ASN A 62 -0.56 -3.51 -7.04
C ASN A 62 0.84 -4.17 -6.97
N GLU A 63 1.60 -4.01 -8.04
CA GLU A 63 2.89 -4.66 -8.22
C GLU A 63 3.92 -4.28 -7.16
N ASN A 64 4.94 -5.14 -7.01
CA ASN A 64 6.03 -4.97 -6.07
C ASN A 64 7.36 -4.92 -6.85
N ILE A 65 7.94 -3.74 -7.01
CA ILE A 65 9.17 -3.53 -7.78
C ILE A 65 10.37 -3.68 -6.85
N LEU A 66 11.24 -4.65 -7.12
CA LEU A 66 12.43 -4.91 -6.31
C LEU A 66 13.62 -4.13 -6.89
N VAL A 67 14.24 -3.29 -6.07
CA VAL A 67 15.38 -2.45 -6.49
C VAL A 67 16.40 -2.33 -5.37
N ASP A 68 17.66 -2.15 -5.73
CA ASP A 68 18.73 -1.82 -4.79
C ASP A 68 19.10 -0.34 -4.97
N GLN A 69 18.84 0.49 -3.97
CA GLN A 69 19.19 1.91 -4.03
C GLN A 69 19.58 2.48 -2.67
N LYS A 70 20.13 3.70 -2.68
CA LYS A 70 20.45 4.43 -1.46
C LYS A 70 19.21 5.08 -0.85
N VAL A 71 18.89 4.74 0.39
CA VAL A 71 17.91 5.46 1.23
C VAL A 71 18.68 6.11 2.37
N LYS A 72 18.52 7.42 2.54
CA LYS A 72 19.26 8.21 3.55
C LYS A 72 20.77 7.92 3.51
N GLY A 73 21.33 7.82 2.30
CA GLY A 73 22.76 7.58 2.04
C GLY A 73 23.24 6.14 2.16
N LYS A 74 22.42 5.19 2.63
CA LYS A 74 22.78 3.77 2.79
C LYS A 74 22.16 2.92 1.69
N MET A 75 22.94 2.03 1.07
CA MET A 75 22.40 1.06 0.11
C MET A 75 21.44 0.11 0.82
N ARG A 76 20.24 -0.09 0.25
CA ARG A 76 19.18 -0.94 0.79
C ARG A 76 18.61 -1.82 -0.31
N LYS A 77 18.26 -3.05 0.07
CA LYS A 77 17.51 -3.99 -0.74
C LYS A 77 16.03 -3.67 -0.58
N MET A 78 15.45 -2.94 -1.53
CA MET A 78 14.11 -2.38 -1.39
C MET A 78 13.06 -3.15 -2.19
N LEU A 79 11.83 -3.06 -1.70
CA LEU A 79 10.60 -3.30 -2.43
C LEU A 79 9.84 -1.98 -2.47
N VAL A 80 9.40 -1.56 -3.66
CA VAL A 80 8.61 -0.35 -3.87
C VAL A 80 7.24 -0.74 -4.41
N HIS A 81 6.20 -0.20 -3.81
CA HIS A 81 4.81 -0.48 -4.10
C HIS A 81 4.01 0.82 -4.14
N PHE A 82 3.29 1.07 -5.22
CA PHE A 82 2.40 2.23 -5.38
C PHE A 82 0.97 1.74 -5.21
N ASP A 83 0.38 1.99 -4.05
CA ASP A 83 -0.90 1.39 -3.70
C ASP A 83 -2.09 2.15 -4.30
N ARG A 84 -3.23 1.47 -4.39
CA ARG A 84 -4.51 2.05 -4.77
C ARG A 84 -4.85 3.27 -3.89
N ASN A 85 -4.52 3.21 -2.60
CA ASN A 85 -4.81 4.26 -1.63
C ASN A 85 -4.03 5.58 -1.87
N GLY A 86 -3.14 5.64 -2.86
CA GLY A 86 -2.40 6.84 -3.26
C GLY A 86 -1.10 7.10 -2.49
N PHE A 87 -0.71 6.21 -1.59
CA PHE A 87 0.60 6.19 -0.97
C PHE A 87 1.57 5.26 -1.71
N GLY A 88 2.81 5.71 -1.84
CA GLY A 88 3.94 4.92 -2.30
C GLY A 88 4.71 4.42 -1.09
N TYR A 89 4.84 3.10 -0.98
CA TYR A 89 5.53 2.41 0.10
C TYR A 89 6.88 1.89 -0.38
N THR A 90 7.94 2.28 0.32
CA THR A 90 9.27 1.68 0.17
C THR A 90 9.60 0.88 1.42
N MET A 91 9.84 -0.41 1.25
CA MET A 91 10.14 -1.36 2.31
C MET A 91 11.55 -1.91 2.15
N ASP A 92 12.24 -2.23 3.24
CA ASP A 92 13.35 -3.20 3.17
C ASP A 92 12.76 -4.59 2.88
N ARG A 93 13.09 -5.15 1.72
CA ARG A 93 12.44 -6.40 1.27
C ARG A 93 12.87 -7.62 2.08
N ALA A 94 14.01 -7.55 2.79
CA ALA A 94 14.46 -8.66 3.62
C ALA A 94 13.74 -8.72 4.97
N THR A 95 13.47 -7.55 5.57
CA THR A 95 13.00 -7.42 6.96
C THR A 95 11.56 -6.95 7.09
N GLY A 96 10.99 -6.30 6.07
CA GLY A 96 9.69 -5.64 6.16
C GLY A 96 9.74 -4.30 6.89
N GLU A 97 10.92 -3.71 7.10
CA GLU A 97 11.04 -2.36 7.67
C GLU A 97 10.47 -1.32 6.70
N LEU A 98 9.53 -0.50 7.18
CA LEU A 98 8.99 0.62 6.41
C LEU A 98 10.00 1.77 6.35
N LEU A 99 10.46 2.11 5.14
CA LEU A 99 11.50 3.12 4.90
C LEU A 99 10.92 4.46 4.45
N VAL A 100 9.89 4.43 3.60
CA VAL A 100 9.19 5.61 3.05
C VAL A 100 7.71 5.25 2.88
N ALA A 101 6.83 6.17 3.23
CA ALA A 101 5.40 6.09 2.93
C ALA A 101 4.87 7.51 2.66
N GLU A 102 4.77 7.89 1.39
CA GLU A 102 4.44 9.24 0.98
C GLU A 102 3.35 9.22 -0.10
N LYS A 103 2.55 10.29 -0.16
CA LYS A 103 1.57 10.45 -1.24
C LYS A 103 2.30 10.61 -2.57
N PHE A 104 1.95 9.80 -3.57
CA PHE A 104 2.46 10.00 -4.93
C PHE A 104 1.48 10.80 -5.81
N ASP A 105 0.23 10.99 -5.37
CA ASP A 105 -0.72 11.96 -5.91
C ASP A 105 -1.06 12.98 -4.80
N PRO A 106 -0.86 14.30 -5.03
CA PRO A 106 -1.11 15.32 -4.01
C PRO A 106 -2.61 15.50 -3.66
N SER A 107 -3.54 14.99 -4.46
CA SER A 107 -4.98 15.08 -4.20
C SER A 107 -5.48 14.14 -3.11
N VAL A 108 -4.70 13.12 -2.75
CA VAL A 108 -5.06 12.10 -1.74
C VAL A 108 -5.41 12.76 -0.40
N ASN A 109 -6.61 12.47 0.13
CA ASN A 109 -7.14 13.15 1.31
C ASN A 109 -7.74 12.23 2.39
N TRP A 110 -7.96 10.94 2.12
CA TRP A 110 -8.51 9.99 3.11
C TRP A 110 -7.62 9.84 4.36
N ALA A 111 -6.31 10.07 4.21
CA ALA A 111 -5.35 10.15 5.30
C ALA A 111 -4.37 11.32 5.10
N ASN A 112 -3.90 11.93 6.18
CA ASN A 112 -2.91 13.00 6.14
C ASN A 112 -1.51 12.47 5.81
N SER A 113 -1.13 11.37 6.47
CA SER A 113 0.20 10.76 6.40
C SER A 113 0.16 9.31 6.87
N ILE A 114 1.28 8.58 6.70
CA ILE A 114 1.53 7.32 7.41
C ILE A 114 2.48 7.60 8.58
N ASN A 115 2.09 7.19 9.78
CA ASN A 115 2.93 7.34 10.95
C ASN A 115 4.09 6.33 10.88
N MET A 116 5.29 6.81 10.55
CA MET A 116 6.49 5.97 10.35
C MET A 116 6.95 5.18 11.60
N LYS A 117 6.44 5.48 12.80
CA LYS A 117 6.74 4.70 14.01
C LYS A 117 5.80 3.51 14.20
N THR A 118 4.53 3.68 13.84
CA THR A 118 3.48 2.67 14.04
C THR A 118 3.13 1.91 12.76
N GLY A 119 3.43 2.49 11.59
CA GLY A 119 3.00 1.99 10.29
C GLY A 119 1.54 2.27 9.95
N LEU A 120 0.84 3.09 10.74
CA LEU A 120 -0.60 3.30 10.59
C LEU A 120 -0.93 4.61 9.88
N PRO A 121 -1.98 4.65 9.04
CA PRO A 121 -2.47 5.89 8.43
C PRO A 121 -3.12 6.82 9.45
N ASP A 122 -2.82 8.11 9.37
CA ASP A 122 -3.54 9.17 10.07
C ASP A 122 -4.82 9.54 9.29
N ARG A 123 -5.91 8.80 9.56
CA ARG A 123 -7.18 8.90 8.83
C ARG A 123 -7.87 10.25 9.07
N VAL A 124 -8.52 10.76 8.04
CA VAL A 124 -9.30 12.01 8.10
C VAL A 124 -10.79 11.67 8.17
N ALA A 125 -11.41 11.92 9.32
CA ALA A 125 -12.79 11.52 9.61
C ALA A 125 -13.81 12.02 8.57
N THR A 126 -13.63 13.23 8.03
CA THR A 126 -14.51 13.79 7.00
C THR A 126 -14.64 12.89 5.75
N TYR A 127 -13.57 12.16 5.41
CA TYR A 127 -13.51 11.30 4.23
C TYR A 127 -13.67 9.81 4.57
N SER A 128 -14.10 9.48 5.80
CA SER A 128 -14.33 8.11 6.27
C SER A 128 -15.82 7.75 6.16
N PRO A 129 -16.19 6.80 5.28
CA PRO A 129 -17.53 6.21 5.25
C PRO A 129 -18.01 5.66 6.60
N GLU A 130 -17.15 5.03 7.40
CA GLU A 130 -17.53 4.54 8.73
C GLU A 130 -17.86 5.70 9.68
N ALA A 131 -17.03 6.74 9.73
CA ALA A 131 -17.24 7.88 10.61
C ALA A 131 -18.49 8.69 10.24
N ASN A 132 -18.82 8.77 8.95
CA ASN A 132 -20.03 9.44 8.47
C ASN A 132 -21.29 8.58 8.62
N GLY A 133 -21.15 7.26 8.66
CA GLY A 133 -22.23 6.31 8.95
C GLY A 133 -22.82 5.63 7.72
N GLU A 134 -23.51 4.51 7.97
CA GLU A 134 -24.33 3.80 6.98
C GLU A 134 -25.41 4.72 6.40
N ASP A 135 -25.81 4.44 5.16
CA ASP A 135 -26.82 5.20 4.41
C ASP A 135 -26.55 6.71 4.27
N THR A 136 -25.30 7.13 4.51
CA THR A 136 -24.84 8.51 4.40
C THR A 136 -23.83 8.64 3.26
N GLN A 137 -24.03 9.64 2.40
CA GLN A 137 -23.11 9.89 1.30
C GLN A 137 -21.86 10.61 1.80
N THR A 138 -20.71 9.95 1.74
CA THR A 138 -19.41 10.62 1.89
C THR A 138 -18.96 11.14 0.53
N THR A 139 -18.60 12.42 0.44
CA THR A 139 -18.27 13.10 -0.83
C THR A 139 -16.85 13.65 -0.85
N GLY A 140 -16.25 13.75 -2.04
CA GLY A 140 -14.95 14.39 -2.23
C GLY A 140 -13.76 13.56 -1.71
N ILE A 141 -13.94 12.25 -1.57
CA ILE A 141 -12.85 11.34 -1.20
C ILE A 141 -11.89 11.23 -2.39
N CYS A 142 -10.61 11.38 -2.11
CA CYS A 142 -9.53 11.13 -3.04
C CYS A 142 -8.53 10.12 -2.45
N PRO A 143 -8.16 9.06 -3.18
CA PRO A 143 -8.63 8.73 -4.53
C PRO A 143 -10.06 8.15 -4.56
N ALA A 144 -10.63 7.97 -5.75
CA ALA A 144 -11.82 7.13 -5.91
C ALA A 144 -11.49 5.65 -5.64
N ALA A 145 -12.50 4.76 -5.63
CA ALA A 145 -12.29 3.31 -5.43
C ALA A 145 -11.34 2.67 -6.46
N HIS A 146 -11.22 3.21 -7.68
CA HIS A 146 -10.20 2.78 -8.65
C HIS A 146 -8.76 3.19 -8.28
N GLY A 147 -8.60 3.92 -7.17
CA GLY A 147 -7.34 4.37 -6.61
C GLY A 147 -6.60 5.41 -7.46
N ALA A 148 -5.50 5.92 -6.91
CA ALA A 148 -4.55 6.76 -7.65
C ALA A 148 -3.71 5.93 -8.64
N LYS A 149 -3.71 4.60 -8.49
CA LYS A 149 -3.17 3.61 -9.42
C LYS A 149 -3.94 2.30 -9.26
N ASP A 150 -4.28 1.65 -10.37
CA ASP A 150 -4.95 0.34 -10.37
C ASP A 150 -3.95 -0.75 -10.83
N GLN A 151 -4.39 -1.74 -11.63
CA GLN A 151 -3.56 -2.88 -12.07
C GLN A 151 -2.33 -2.53 -12.91
N GLN A 152 -2.28 -1.34 -13.52
CA GLN A 152 -1.21 -0.98 -14.46
C GLN A 152 0.17 -0.90 -13.77
N PRO A 153 1.17 -1.70 -14.19
CA PRO A 153 2.45 -1.73 -13.50
C PRO A 153 3.30 -0.48 -13.79
N ALA A 154 3.95 0.06 -12.76
CA ALA A 154 4.98 1.08 -12.91
C ALA A 154 6.29 0.47 -13.45
N ALA A 155 7.15 1.33 -14.01
CA ALA A 155 8.47 0.97 -14.49
C ALA A 155 9.58 1.65 -13.67
N TYR A 156 10.74 1.00 -13.56
CA TYR A 156 11.92 1.56 -12.90
C TYR A 156 13.09 1.67 -13.89
N SER A 157 13.82 2.78 -13.85
CA SER A 157 15.05 2.97 -14.63
C SER A 157 16.27 3.10 -13.71
N PRO A 158 17.22 2.14 -13.74
CA PRO A 158 18.46 2.24 -12.95
C PRO A 158 19.37 3.38 -13.43
N ARG A 159 19.16 3.90 -14.64
CA ARG A 159 19.93 5.03 -15.20
C ARG A 159 19.54 6.35 -14.55
N THR A 160 18.24 6.54 -14.28
CA THR A 160 17.72 7.79 -13.69
C THR A 160 17.48 7.66 -12.20
N GLY A 161 17.37 6.43 -11.68
CA GLY A 161 16.95 6.18 -10.30
C GLY A 161 15.47 6.46 -10.05
N LEU A 162 14.66 6.61 -11.11
CA LEU A 162 13.26 7.01 -11.01
C LEU A 162 12.29 5.87 -11.31
N PHE A 163 11.13 5.95 -10.65
CA PHE A 163 9.94 5.19 -10.97
C PHE A 163 9.04 6.01 -11.89
N TYR A 164 8.45 5.37 -12.89
CA TYR A 164 7.49 5.93 -13.82
C TYR A 164 6.14 5.27 -13.56
N VAL A 165 5.24 5.99 -12.91
CA VAL A 165 4.00 5.46 -12.36
C VAL A 165 2.82 5.92 -13.23
N PRO A 166 2.07 5.00 -13.87
CA PRO A 166 0.87 5.35 -14.61
C PRO A 166 -0.31 5.57 -13.65
N THR A 167 -0.59 6.83 -13.31
CA THR A 167 -1.61 7.21 -12.31
C THR A 167 -3.01 7.39 -12.92
N ASN A 168 -4.01 7.27 -12.06
CA ASN A 168 -5.40 7.63 -12.33
C ASN A 168 -5.68 9.00 -11.67
N HIS A 169 -6.43 9.86 -12.35
CA HIS A 169 -6.91 11.11 -11.78
C HIS A 169 -8.36 11.31 -12.23
N ILE A 170 -9.27 10.61 -11.54
CA ILE A 170 -10.69 10.46 -11.88
C ILE A 170 -11.59 10.96 -10.77
#